data_AF-A0A949M0U8-F1
#
_entry.id   AF-A0A949M0U8-F1
#
_cell.length_a   1.000
_cell.length_b   1.000
_cell.length_c   1.000
_cell.angle_alpha   90.00
_cell.angle_beta   90.00
_cell.angle_gamma   90.00
#
_symmetry.space_group_name_H-M   'P 1'
#
loop_
_entity.id
_entity.type
_entity.pdbx_description
1 polymer ?
#
loop_
_entity_poly.entity_id
_entity_poly.type
_entity_poly.pdbx_seq_one_letter_code
_entity_poly.pdbx_strand_id
1 'polypeptide(L)'
;MRLTPEKVQRIAERLSDELAERGLLEYRPPDGQRVGEARTLRIRAIAAALSADLAIEDEIDAEVEQILDSYSRTLRGTERDVLFRKHKEEVARRRRYTL
;
A
#
# COMPACT_ATOMS: atom_id res chain seq x y z
N MET A 1 -0.58 6.63 -9.50
CA MET A 1 0.89 6.72 -9.66
C MET A 1 1.47 5.66 -8.74
N ARG A 2 2.05 4.57 -9.27
CA ARG A 2 2.54 3.46 -8.43
C ARG A 2 3.79 3.88 -7.64
N LEU A 3 3.87 3.51 -6.35
CA LEU A 3 5.07 3.72 -5.54
C LEU A 3 6.11 2.67 -5.92
N THR A 4 7.34 3.09 -6.22
CA THR A 4 8.44 2.15 -6.45
C THR A 4 8.95 1.61 -5.10
N PRO A 5 9.61 0.44 -5.06
CA PRO A 5 10.18 -0.09 -3.83
C PRO A 5 11.10 0.91 -3.10
N GLU A 6 11.89 1.68 -3.84
CA GLU A 6 12.77 2.70 -3.27
C GLU A 6 11.99 3.86 -2.66
N LYS A 7 10.80 4.19 -3.21
CA LYS A 7 9.92 5.20 -2.62
C LYS A 7 9.23 4.67 -1.37
N VAL A 8 8.79 3.41 -1.36
CA VAL A 8 8.24 2.76 -0.16
C VAL A 8 9.26 2.78 0.96
N GLN A 9 10.51 2.45 0.66
CA GLN A 9 11.62 2.49 1.61
C GLN A 9 11.83 3.91 2.18
N ARG A 10 11.86 4.94 1.33
CA ARG A 10 12.00 6.34 1.78
C ARG A 10 10.83 6.81 2.62
N ILE A 11 9.61 6.40 2.29
CA ILE A 11 8.40 6.71 3.07
C ILE A 11 8.50 6.04 4.44
N ALA A 12 8.90 4.76 4.48
CA ALA A 12 9.05 4.01 5.72
C ALA A 12 10.11 4.63 6.65
N GLU A 13 11.24 5.08 6.10
CA GLU A 13 12.28 5.80 6.83
C GLU A 13 11.75 7.09 7.43
N ARG A 14 11.15 7.95 6.60
CA ARG A 14 10.60 9.24 7.05
C ARG A 14 9.50 9.06 8.10
N LEU A 15 8.61 8.09 7.91
CA LEU A 15 7.54 7.79 8.86
C LEU A 15 8.11 7.32 10.20
N SER A 16 9.10 6.42 10.18
CA SER A 16 9.78 5.96 11.40
C SER A 16 10.42 7.12 12.16
N ASP A 17 11.07 8.03 11.46
CA ASP A 17 11.76 9.18 12.08
C ASP A 17 10.75 10.18 12.65
N GLU A 18 9.69 10.51 11.91
CA GLU A 18 8.64 11.45 12.35
C GLU A 18 7.85 10.91 13.55
N LEU A 19 7.56 9.61 13.59
CA LEU A 19 6.92 8.97 14.74
C LEU A 19 7.84 9.00 15.98
N ALA A 20 9.15 8.88 15.79
CA ALA A 20 10.13 8.99 16.87
C ALA A 20 10.23 10.43 17.40
N GLU A 21 10.31 11.41 16.51
CA GLU A 21 10.37 12.85 16.85
C GLU A 21 9.15 13.31 17.64
N ARG A 22 7.96 12.79 17.29
CA ARG A 22 6.71 13.11 17.99
C ARG A 22 6.53 12.34 19.31
N GLY A 23 7.47 11.47 19.68
CA GLY A 23 7.37 10.63 20.88
C GLY A 23 6.23 9.61 20.82
N LEU A 24 5.71 9.31 19.62
CA LEU A 24 4.61 8.36 19.42
C LEU A 24 5.08 6.90 19.34
N LEU A 25 6.37 6.67 19.57
CA LEU A 25 6.98 5.35 19.61
C LEU A 25 7.42 5.04 21.03
N GLU A 26 6.62 4.25 21.75
CA GLU A 26 7.14 3.50 22.89
C GLU A 26 7.84 2.26 22.35
N TYR A 27 9.15 2.35 22.11
CA TYR A 27 9.91 1.19 21.70
C TYR A 27 10.64 0.57 22.88
N ARG A 28 10.20 -0.63 23.27
CA ARG A 28 10.96 -1.52 24.14
C ARG A 28 11.82 -2.41 23.25
N PRO A 29 13.14 -2.21 23.19
CA PRO A 29 13.99 -3.14 22.45
C PRO A 29 13.79 -4.56 23.02
N PRO A 30 13.67 -5.58 22.16
CA PRO A 30 13.76 -6.95 22.63
C PRO A 30 15.11 -7.11 23.36
N ASP A 31 15.09 -7.84 24.47
CA ASP A 31 16.24 -7.95 25.36
C ASP A 31 17.52 -8.30 24.59
N GLY A 32 18.54 -7.45 24.71
CA GLY A 32 19.86 -7.66 24.10
C GLY A 32 20.14 -6.94 22.77
N GLN A 33 19.19 -6.22 22.16
CA GLN A 33 19.45 -5.47 20.92
C GLN A 33 19.95 -4.03 21.13
N ARG A 34 20.84 -3.57 20.24
CA ARG A 34 21.31 -2.19 20.22
C ARG A 34 20.25 -1.26 19.60
N VAL A 35 20.20 -0.01 20.07
CA VAL A 35 19.24 1.02 19.62
C VAL A 35 19.22 1.22 18.09
N GLY A 36 20.34 1.01 17.39
CA GLY A 36 20.41 1.09 15.93
C GLY A 36 19.72 -0.06 15.19
N GLU A 37 19.72 -1.27 15.75
CA GLU A 37 19.07 -2.46 15.16
C GLU A 37 17.55 -2.37 15.25
N ALA A 38 17.06 -1.78 16.33
CA ALA A 38 15.65 -1.46 16.57
C ALA A 38 15.04 -0.55 15.48
N ARG A 39 15.76 0.50 15.07
CA ARG A 39 15.30 1.42 14.01
C ARG A 39 15.16 0.69 12.68
N THR A 40 16.17 -0.09 12.30
CA THR A 40 16.18 -0.85 11.03
C THR A 40 15.04 -1.85 10.97
N LEU A 41 14.79 -2.58 12.07
CA LEU A 41 13.69 -3.54 12.16
C LEU A 41 12.32 -2.86 11.96
N ARG A 42 12.13 -1.69 12.57
CA ARG A 42 10.90 -0.90 12.43
C ARG A 42 10.69 -0.43 10.99
N ILE A 43 11.73 0.14 10.37
CA ILE A 43 11.65 0.58 8.96
C ILE A 43 11.26 -0.60 8.07
N ARG A 44 11.88 -1.76 8.29
CA ARG A 44 11.55 -2.98 7.55
C ARG A 44 10.10 -3.41 7.75
N ALA A 45 9.59 -3.36 8.99
CA ALA A 45 8.20 -3.70 9.29
C ALA A 45 7.21 -2.73 8.61
N ILE A 46 7.49 -1.42 8.64
CA ILE A 46 6.67 -0.41 7.95
C ILE A 46 6.70 -0.63 6.44
N ALA A 47 7.88 -0.80 5.84
CA ALA A 47 8.02 -1.04 4.41
C ALA A 47 7.30 -2.33 3.97
N ALA A 48 7.37 -3.40 4.77
CA ALA A 48 6.67 -4.64 4.51
C ALA A 48 5.15 -4.46 4.57
N ALA A 49 4.64 -3.73 5.57
CA ALA A 49 3.22 -3.43 5.70
C ALA A 49 2.71 -2.62 4.49
N LEU A 50 3.42 -1.56 4.11
CA LEU A 50 3.08 -0.76 2.92
C LEU A 50 3.12 -1.59 1.64
N SER A 51 4.11 -2.46 1.48
CA SER A 51 4.23 -3.30 0.28
C SER A 51 3.11 -4.33 0.20
N ALA A 52 2.72 -4.91 1.33
CA ALA A 52 1.60 -5.85 1.39
C ALA A 52 0.28 -5.15 1.02
N ASP A 53 0.08 -3.94 1.51
CA ASP A 53 -1.10 -3.13 1.19
C ASP A 53 -1.17 -2.79 -0.31
N LEU A 54 -0.05 -2.31 -0.88
CA LEU A 54 0.06 -2.04 -2.32
C LEU A 54 -0.19 -3.30 -3.18
N ALA A 55 0.23 -4.47 -2.72
CA ALA A 55 -0.02 -5.72 -3.42
C ALA A 55 -1.52 -6.06 -3.46
N ILE A 56 -2.27 -5.80 -2.38
CA ILE A 56 -3.72 -5.96 -2.35
C ILE A 56 -4.37 -5.00 -3.35
N GLU A 57 -3.91 -3.74 -3.41
CA GLU A 57 -4.42 -2.78 -4.38
C GLU A 57 -4.13 -3.22 -5.84
N ASP A 58 -2.94 -3.74 -6.12
CA ASP A 58 -2.59 -4.26 -7.45
C ASP A 58 -3.45 -5.48 -7.84
N GLU A 59 -3.80 -6.35 -6.89
CA GLU A 59 -4.74 -7.45 -7.12
C GLU A 59 -6.15 -6.95 -7.43
N ILE A 60 -6.61 -5.91 -6.73
CA ILE A 60 -7.91 -5.27 -7.00
C ILE A 60 -7.90 -4.68 -8.41
N ASP A 61 -6.85 -3.95 -8.78
CA ASP A 61 -6.71 -3.37 -10.11
C ASP A 61 -6.71 -4.45 -11.19
N ALA A 62 -5.96 -5.55 -11.01
CA ALA A 62 -5.93 -6.66 -11.95
C ALA A 62 -7.30 -7.31 -12.14
N GLU A 63 -8.09 -7.44 -11.06
CA GLU A 63 -9.44 -7.97 -11.13
C GLU A 63 -10.40 -7.00 -11.85
N VAL A 64 -10.27 -5.70 -11.62
CA VAL A 64 -11.04 -4.68 -12.34
C VAL A 64 -10.73 -4.71 -13.83
N GLU A 65 -9.45 -4.86 -14.19
CA GLU A 65 -9.04 -5.00 -15.59
C GLU A 65 -9.69 -6.22 -16.25
N GLN A 66 -9.73 -7.38 -15.58
CA GLN A 66 -10.44 -8.57 -16.07
C GLN A 66 -11.94 -8.31 -16.27
N ILE A 67 -12.58 -7.57 -15.35
CA ILE A 67 -13.99 -7.18 -15.48
C ILE A 67 -14.19 -6.30 -16.71
N LEU A 68 -13.33 -5.29 -16.92
CA LEU A 68 -13.43 -4.37 -18.05
C LEU A 68 -13.18 -5.07 -19.39
N ASP A 69 -12.24 -6.02 -19.43
CA ASP A 69 -11.94 -6.81 -20.62
C ASP A 69 -13.07 -7.79 -20.98
N SER A 70 -13.94 -8.14 -20.02
CA SER A 70 -15.12 -8.97 -20.28
C SER A 70 -16.24 -8.23 -21.05
N TYR A 71 -16.16 -6.91 -21.20
CA TYR A 71 -17.16 -6.15 -21.94
C TYR A 71 -17.06 -6.46 -23.43
N SER A 72 -18.20 -6.79 -24.05
CA SER A 72 -18.28 -7.12 -25.48
C SER A 72 -17.94 -5.96 -26.43
N ARG A 73 -17.82 -4.74 -25.90
CA ARG A 73 -17.57 -3.51 -26.67
C ARG A 73 -16.30 -2.82 -26.19
N THR A 74 -15.61 -2.15 -27.12
CA THR A 74 -14.45 -1.31 -26.80
C THR A 74 -14.90 -0.10 -25.97
N LEU A 75 -14.47 -0.05 -24.72
CA LEU A 75 -14.64 1.11 -23.84
C LEU A 75 -13.63 2.20 -24.23
N ARG A 76 -14.09 3.44 -24.41
CA ARG A 76 -13.22 4.54 -24.87
C ARG A 76 -12.84 5.47 -23.72
N GLY A 77 -11.54 5.70 -23.52
CA GLY A 77 -10.96 6.75 -22.67
C GLY A 77 -11.74 6.98 -21.37
N THR A 78 -12.41 8.13 -21.28
CA THR A 78 -13.18 8.57 -20.11
C THR A 78 -14.22 7.55 -19.62
N GLU A 79 -14.89 6.84 -20.53
CA GLU A 79 -15.87 5.80 -20.15
C GLU A 79 -15.19 4.66 -19.39
N ARG A 80 -14.04 4.22 -19.89
CA ARG A 80 -13.23 3.20 -19.24
C ARG A 80 -12.78 3.66 -17.86
N ASP A 81 -12.33 4.91 -17.74
CA ASP A 81 -11.86 5.47 -16.46
C ASP A 81 -12.96 5.58 -15.40
N VAL A 82 -14.19 5.90 -15.83
CA VAL A 82 -15.36 5.95 -14.95
C VAL A 82 -15.73 4.55 -14.48
N LEU A 83 -15.77 3.57 -15.41
CA LEU A 83 -16.08 2.18 -15.07
C LEU A 83 -14.98 1.55 -14.21
N PHE A 84 -13.72 1.85 -14.47
CA PHE A 84 -12.59 1.41 -13.67
C PHE A 84 -12.74 1.85 -12.21
N ARG A 85 -12.99 3.15 -11.97
CA ARG A 85 -13.20 3.67 -10.61
C ARG A 85 -14.38 3.01 -9.92
N LYS A 86 -15.50 2.86 -10.63
CA LYS A 86 -16.71 2.23 -10.09
C LYS A 86 -16.46 0.77 -9.67
N HIS A 87 -15.85 -0.01 -10.55
CA HIS A 87 -15.55 -1.41 -10.29
C HIS A 87 -14.46 -1.57 -9.23
N LYS A 88 -13.47 -0.68 -9.19
CA LYS A 88 -12.44 -0.67 -8.14
C LYS A 88 -13.05 -0.49 -6.76
N GLU A 89 -13.97 0.47 -6.59
CA GLU A 89 -14.70 0.65 -5.33
C GLU A 89 -15.56 -0.58 -4.97
N GLU A 90 -16.20 -1.21 -5.95
CA GLU A 90 -17.03 -2.40 -5.74
C GLU A 90 -16.20 -3.61 -5.30
N VAL A 91 -15.09 -3.88 -6.00
CA VAL A 91 -14.16 -4.97 -5.70
C VAL A 91 -13.50 -4.74 -4.34
N ALA A 92 -13.06 -3.52 -4.04
CA ALA A 92 -12.50 -3.15 -2.74
C ALA A 92 -13.51 -3.40 -1.60
N ARG A 93 -14.77 -2.94 -1.77
CA ARG A 93 -15.84 -3.18 -0.78
C ARG A 93 -16.09 -4.67 -0.56
N ARG A 94 -16.12 -5.47 -1.62
CA ARG A 94 -16.29 -6.93 -1.54
C ARG A 94 -15.14 -7.60 -0.78
N ARG A 95 -13.91 -7.11 -0.96
CA ARG A 95 -12.72 -7.57 -0.22
C ARG A 95 -12.58 -6.99 1.18
N ARG A 96 -13.53 -6.14 1.63
CA ARG A 96 -13.45 -5.36 2.87
C ARG A 96 -12.16 -4.53 2.97
N TYR A 97 -11.67 -4.08 1.82
CA TYR A 97 -10.52 -3.22 1.69
C TYR A 97 -10.96 -1.76 1.63
N THR A 98 -10.21 -0.89 2.30
CA THR A 98 -10.45 0.55 2.29
C THR A 98 -9.48 1.21 1.33
N LEU A 99 -10.01 1.85 0.28
CA LEU A 99 -9.25 2.64 -0.69
C LEU A 99 -8.92 4.05 -0.17
#